data_AF-A0A317CI01-F1
#
_entry.id   AF-A0A317CI01-F1
#
_cell.length_a   1.000
_cell.length_b   1.000
_cell.length_c   1.000
_cell.angle_alpha   90.00
_cell.angle_beta   90.00
_cell.angle_gamma   90.00
#
_symmetry.space_group_name_H-M   'P 1'
#
loop_
_entity.id
_entity.type
_entity.pdbx_description
1 polymer ?
#
loop_
_entity_poly.entity_id
_entity_poly.type
_entity_poly.pdbx_seq_one_letter_code
_entity_poly.pdbx_strand_id
1 'polypeptide(L)' 'MNVHRNARTTPKTREEIHASKGHMTIDVAAKHFNVSRGTIIKWRKRKNFNDKSHRPNRLNTA' A
#
# COMPACT_ATOMS: atom_id res chain seq x y z
N MET A 1 -10.99 -6.58 -6.43
CA MET A 1 -10.04 -5.46 -6.28
C MET A 1 -9.71 -4.95 -7.67
N ASN A 2 -10.20 -3.76 -8.05
CA ASN A 2 -9.84 -3.16 -9.34
C ASN A 2 -8.58 -2.32 -9.16
N VAL A 3 -7.43 -2.94 -9.41
CA VAL A 3 -6.15 -2.23 -9.42
C VAL A 3 -5.98 -1.61 -10.79
N HIS A 4 -5.71 -0.30 -10.85
CA HIS A 4 -5.44 0.37 -12.11
C HIS A 4 -4.19 -0.23 -12.78
N ARG A 5 -4.22 -0.43 -14.10
CA ARG A 5 -3.12 -1.08 -14.86
C ARG A 5 -1.75 -0.42 -14.60
N ASN A 6 -1.73 0.90 -14.43
CA ASN A 6 -0.50 1.67 -14.19
C ASN A 6 -0.19 1.89 -12.70
N ALA A 7 -0.92 1.24 -11.79
CA ALA A 7 -0.68 1.39 -10.35
C ALA A 7 0.65 0.74 -9.96
N ARG A 8 1.63 1.57 -9.58
CA ARG A 8 2.95 1.08 -9.16
C ARG A 8 2.94 0.36 -7.81
N THR A 9 1.98 0.67 -6.93
CA THR A 9 1.84 0.02 -5.61
C THR A 9 0.60 -0.85 -5.55
N THR A 10 0.79 -2.13 -5.87
CA THR A 10 -0.26 -3.15 -5.79
C THR A 10 -0.42 -3.69 -4.35
N PRO A 11 -1.54 -4.34 -4.00
CA PRO A 11 -1.71 -5.02 -2.71
C PRO A 11 -0.53 -5.93 -2.34
N LYS A 12 -0.04 -6.70 -3.32
CA LYS A 12 1.13 -7.58 -3.16
C LYS A 12 2.39 -6.80 -2.80
N THR A 13 2.69 -5.72 -3.54
CA THR A 13 3.86 -4.87 -3.25
C THR A 13 3.76 -4.22 -1.87
N ARG A 14 2.55 -3.87 -1.41
CA ARG A 14 2.33 -3.28 -0.07
C ARG A 14 2.62 -4.28 1.05
N GLU A 15 2.24 -5.54 0.85
CA GLU A 15 2.55 -6.65 1.76
C GLU A 15 4.06 -6.92 1.82
N GLU A 16 4.73 -6.99 0.68
CA GLU A 16 6.20 -7.13 0.60
C GLU A 16 6.93 -5.99 1.31
N ILE A 17 6.48 -4.74 1.11
CA ILE A 17 7.01 -3.57 1.82
C ILE A 17 6.83 -3.71 3.34
N HIS A 18 5.68 -4.22 3.81
CA HIS A 18 5.44 -4.45 5.22
C HIS A 18 6.36 -5.55 5.77
N ALA A 19 6.53 -6.66 5.06
CA ALA A 19 7.42 -7.76 5.43
C ALA A 19 8.89 -7.32 5.49
N SER A 20 9.32 -6.39 4.64
CA SER A 20 10.69 -5.83 4.65
C SER A 20 11.05 -5.03 5.91
N LYS A 21 10.09 -4.78 6.82
CA LYS A 21 10.31 -4.03 8.04
C LYS A 21 11.30 -4.77 8.95
N GLY A 22 12.42 -4.13 9.26
CA GLY A 22 13.49 -4.72 10.07
C GLY A 22 14.60 -5.39 9.27
N HIS A 23 14.33 -5.78 8.02
CA HIS A 23 15.33 -6.37 7.12
C HIS A 23 16.06 -5.31 6.28
N MET A 24 15.39 -4.21 5.94
CA MET A 24 15.94 -3.16 5.06
C MET A 24 15.68 -1.77 5.65
N THR A 25 16.63 -0.85 5.47
CA THR A 25 16.43 0.57 5.80
C THR A 25 15.40 1.20 4.86
N ILE A 26 14.82 2.35 5.25
CA ILE A 26 13.77 3.03 4.48
C ILE A 26 14.30 3.45 3.10
N ASP A 27 15.53 3.95 3.02
CA ASP A 27 16.16 4.37 1.77
C ASP A 27 16.42 3.21 0.82
N VAL A 28 16.91 2.08 1.33
CA VAL A 28 17.17 0.89 0.53
C VAL A 28 15.85 0.30 -0.01
N ALA A 29 14.82 0.23 0.83
CA ALA A 29 13.50 -0.23 0.41
C ALA A 29 12.86 0.72 -0.63
N ALA A 30 12.99 2.04 -0.44
CA ALA A 30 12.47 3.03 -1.39
C ALA A 30 13.10 2.89 -2.78
N LYS A 31 14.41 2.66 -2.84
CA LYS A 31 15.13 2.39 -4.09
C LYS A 31 14.72 1.06 -4.71
N HIS A 32 14.65 -0.01 -3.92
CA HIS A 32 14.31 -1.35 -4.40
C HIS A 32 12.90 -1.41 -5.01
N PHE A 33 11.90 -0.89 -4.30
CA PHE A 33 10.52 -0.84 -4.79
C PHE A 33 10.25 0.33 -5.74
N ASN A 34 11.22 1.23 -5.94
CA ASN A 34 11.13 2.46 -6.72
C ASN A 34 9.87 3.28 -6.37
N VAL A 35 9.72 3.57 -5.07
CA VAL A 35 8.63 4.36 -4.49
C VAL A 35 9.19 5.36 -3.50
N SER A 36 8.38 6.36 -3.13
CA SER A 36 8.82 7.37 -2.17
C SER A 36 8.99 6.79 -0.76
N ARG A 37 9.91 7.39 0.03
CA ARG A 37 10.13 7.04 1.45
C ARG A 37 8.81 7.07 2.26
N GLY A 38 7.98 8.08 2.02
CA GLY A 38 6.68 8.21 2.68
C GLY A 38 5.74 7.03 2.40
N THR A 39 5.83 6.44 1.21
CA THR A 39 5.07 5.24 0.83
C THR A 39 5.56 4.02 1.62
N ILE A 40 6.88 3.83 1.74
CA ILE A 40 7.47 2.77 2.56
C ILE A 40 7.04 2.89 4.03
N ILE A 41 7.19 4.08 4.61
CA ILE A 41 6.82 4.34 6.01
C ILE A 41 5.33 4.06 6.24
N LYS A 42 4.48 4.51 5.31
CA LYS A 42 3.02 4.30 5.39
C LYS A 42 2.68 2.81 5.40
N TRP A 43 3.21 2.03 4.48
CA TRP A 43 2.84 0.61 4.36
C TRP A 43 3.47 -0.26 5.45
N ARG A 44 4.67 0.06 5.95
CA ARG A 44 5.27 -0.61 7.12
C ARG A 44 4.50 -0.41 8.44
N LYS A 45 3.66 0.62 8.53
CA LYS A 45 2.84 0.91 9.72
C LYS A 45 1.43 0.31 9.65
N ARG A 46 0.95 -0.04 8.46
CA ARG A 46 -0.42 -0.52 8.25
C ARG A 46 -0.51 -2.04 8.41
N LYS A 47 -1.62 -2.52 8.98
CA LYS A 47 -1.95 -3.95 9.10
C LYS A 47 -2.82 -4.50 7.96
N ASN A 48 -3.45 -3.60 7.19
CA ASN A 48 -4.32 -3.96 6.06
C ASN A 48 -3.79 -3.34 4.77
N PHE A 49 -3.69 -4.16 3.72
CA PHE A 49 -3.12 -3.81 2.42
C PHE A 49 -4.19 -3.69 1.31
N ASN A 50 -5.39 -4.19 1.57
CA ASN A 50 -6.51 -4.15 0.66
C ASN A 50 -7.22 -2.81 0.72
N ASP A 51 -7.65 -2.34 -0.45
CA ASP A 51 -8.48 -1.14 -0.53
C ASP A 51 -9.88 -1.47 0.00
N LYS A 52 -10.41 -0.57 0.83
CA LYS A 52 -11.77 -0.67 1.33
C LYS A 52 -12.76 -0.43 0.19
N SER A 53 -14.02 -0.79 0.43
CA SER A 53 -15.11 -0.45 -0.46
C SER A 53 -15.09 1.06 -0.76
N HIS A 54 -15.17 1.41 -2.05
CA HIS A 54 -15.40 2.79 -2.50
C HIS A 54 -16.89 3.18 -2.41
N ARG A 55 -17.76 2.24 -2.02
CA ARG A 55 -19.17 2.53 -1.80
C ARG A 55 -19.36 3.29 -0.48
N PRO A 56 -20.34 4.20 -0.40
CA PRO A 56 -20.70 4.84 0.86
C PRO A 56 -21.11 3.79 1.90
N ASN A 57 -20.76 4.02 3.16
CA ASN A 57 -21.21 3.16 4.26
C ASN A 57 -22.74 3.26 4.46
N ARG A 58 -23.34 4.39 4.13
CA ARG A 58 -24.79 4.61 4.15
C ARG A 58 -25.22 5.14 2.79
N LEU A 59 -26.11 4.40 2.14
CA LEU A 59 -26.80 4.84 0.94
C LEU A 59 -28.06 5.58 1.40
N ASN A 60 -28.17 6.87 1.08
CA ASN A 60 -29.44 7.57 1.21
C ASN A 60 -30.23 7.32 -0.08
N THR A 61 -31.26 6.50 0.02
CA THR A 61 -32.22 6.24 -1.06
C THR A 61 -33.55 6.87 -0.66
N ALA A 62 -34.21 7.53 -1.61
CA ALA A 62 -35.50 8.19 -1.42
C ALA A 62 -36.67 7.19 -1.33
#